data_AF-A0A920RF89-F1
#
_entry.id   AF-A0A920RF89-F1
#
_cell.length_a   1.000
_cell.length_b   1.000
_cell.length_c   1.000
_cell.angle_alpha   90.00
_cell.angle_beta   90.00
_cell.angle_gamma   90.00
#
_symmetry.space_group_name_H-M   'P 1'
#
loop_
_entity.id
_entity.type
_entity.pdbx_description
1 polymer ?
#
loop_
_entity_poly.entity_id
_entity_poly.type
_entity_poly.pdbx_seq_one_letter_code
_entity_poly.pdbx_strand_id
1 'polypeptide(L)' 'MADIEPEILDIADIIIDHGLRKYHLYGQSSTLLNLDTFEVVRHGACFELIADVIQRHYGIKLTDPKAG' A
#
# COMPACT_ATOMS: atom_id res chain seq x y z
N MET A 1 -5.81 1.19 -17.09
CA MET A 1 -6.51 2.47 -16.87
C MET A 1 -7.96 2.13 -16.56
N ALA A 2 -8.21 1.73 -15.31
CA ALA A 2 -9.52 1.29 -14.81
C ALA A 2 -9.63 1.45 -13.27
N ASP A 3 -8.72 2.22 -12.64
CA ASP A 3 -8.66 2.36 -11.17
C ASP A 3 -9.54 3.49 -10.64
N ILE A 4 -10.17 4.28 -11.52
CA ILE A 4 -11.05 5.40 -11.16
C ILE A 4 -12.40 5.16 -11.81
N GLU A 5 -13.47 5.25 -11.01
CA GLU A 5 -14.83 5.07 -11.45
C GLU A 5 -15.26 6.14 -12.47
N PRO A 6 -16.01 5.80 -13.53
CA PRO A 6 -16.42 6.75 -14.57
C PRO A 6 -17.12 8.00 -14.04
N GLU A 7 -17.94 7.85 -12.99
CA GLU A 7 -18.67 8.98 -12.39
C GLU A 7 -17.73 10.01 -11.76
N ILE A 8 -16.55 9.58 -11.30
CA ILE A 8 -15.51 10.47 -10.76
C ILE A 8 -14.76 11.18 -11.89
N LEU A 9 -14.53 10.49 -13.01
CA LEU A 9 -13.91 11.09 -14.19
C LEU A 9 -14.80 12.16 -14.81
N ASP A 10 -16.12 11.94 -14.84
CA ASP A 10 -17.09 12.86 -15.44
C ASP A 10 -17.21 14.21 -14.70
N ILE A 11 -16.87 14.25 -13.41
CA ILE A 11 -16.91 15.48 -12.59
C ILE A 11 -15.54 16.16 -12.42
N ALA A 12 -14.46 15.56 -12.93
CA ALA A 12 -13.11 16.07 -12.74
C ALA A 12 -12.79 17.19 -13.74
N ASP A 13 -12.39 18.37 -13.24
CA ASP A 13 -11.92 19.47 -14.10
C ASP A 13 -10.60 19.15 -14.82
N ILE A 14 -9.76 18.31 -14.20
CA ILE A 14 -8.41 17.96 -14.70
C ILE A 14 -8.10 16.50 -14.39
N ILE A 15 -7.58 15.78 -15.40
CA ILE A 15 -7.08 14.41 -15.27
C ILE A 15 -5.58 14.41 -15.60
N ILE A 16 -4.76 13.85 -14.71
CA ILE A 16 -3.32 13.68 -14.93
C ILE A 16 -3.00 12.19 -14.92
N ASP A 17 -2.71 11.63 -16.11
CA ASP A 17 -2.30 10.24 -16.26
C ASP A 17 -0.76 10.14 -16.35
N HIS A 18 -0.17 9.49 -15.34
CA HIS A 18 1.27 9.23 -15.28
C HIS A 18 1.65 7.80 -15.67
N GLY A 19 0.70 7.03 -16.23
CA GLY A 19 0.86 5.62 -16.58
C GLY A 19 1.13 4.73 -15.36
N LEU A 20 1.58 3.50 -15.64
CA LEU A 20 1.91 2.53 -14.60
C LEU A 20 3.18 2.95 -13.85
N ARG A 21 3.07 3.06 -12.52
CA ARG A 21 4.18 3.43 -11.63
C ARG A 21 4.95 2.20 -11.17
N LYS A 22 6.19 2.36 -10.71
CA LYS A 22 7.12 1.28 -10.28
C LYS A 22 6.48 0.16 -9.43
N TYR A 23 5.52 0.51 -8.57
CA TYR A 23 4.87 -0.42 -7.63
C TYR A 23 3.43 -0.76 -8.02
N HIS A 24 3.05 -0.56 -9.29
CA HIS A 24 1.70 -0.87 -9.78
C HIS A 24 1.33 -2.35 -9.63
N LEU A 25 2.32 -3.25 -9.63
CA LEU A 25 2.12 -4.70 -9.51
C LEU A 25 1.53 -5.13 -8.17
N TYR A 26 1.64 -4.30 -7.12
CA TYR A 26 0.99 -4.62 -5.86
C TYR A 26 -0.53 -4.51 -5.95
N GLY A 27 -1.08 -3.74 -6.91
CA GLY A 27 -2.53 -3.59 -7.09
C GLY A 27 -3.26 -2.94 -5.92
N GLN A 28 -2.52 -2.39 -4.96
CA GLN A 28 -3.04 -1.77 -3.75
C GLN A 28 -2.18 -0.57 -3.37
N SER A 29 -2.79 0.34 -2.59
CA SER A 29 -2.10 1.51 -2.04
C SER A 29 -0.98 1.10 -1.06
N SER A 30 -0.26 2.07 -0.51
CA SER A 30 0.85 1.83 0.43
C SER A 30 0.44 1.03 1.67
N THR A 31 1.41 0.31 2.24
CA THR A 31 1.29 -0.31 3.56
C THR A 31 1.15 0.77 4.63
N LEU A 32 0.16 0.65 5.52
CA LEU A 32 0.04 1.49 6.72
C LEU A 32 0.48 0.68 7.93
N LEU A 33 1.48 1.19 8.63
CA LEU A 33 2.05 0.59 9.82
C LEU A 33 2.04 1.64 10.94
N ASN A 34 1.48 1.28 12.10
CA ASN A 34 1.63 2.05 13.32
C ASN A 34 3.02 1.78 13.90
N LEU A 35 3.86 2.80 14.04
CA LEU A 35 5.24 2.66 14.53
C LEU A 35 5.34 2.60 16.06
N ASP A 36 4.30 3.01 16.79
CA ASP A 36 4.27 2.92 18.25
C ASP A 36 3.94 1.49 18.70
N THR A 37 3.03 0.82 17.99
CA THR A 37 2.54 -0.53 18.34
C THR A 37 3.04 -1.63 17.42
N PHE A 38 3.64 -1.29 16.27
CA PHE A 38 3.95 -2.20 15.17
C PHE A 38 2.73 -2.93 14.58
N GLU A 39 1.55 -2.37 14.77
CA GLU A 39 0.32 -2.86 14.17
C GLU A 39 0.26 -2.49 12.68
N VAL A 40 0.04 -3.50 11.84
CA VAL A 40 -0.22 -3.29 10.42
C VAL A 40 -1.68 -2.87 10.28
N VAL A 41 -1.93 -1.59 10.00
CA VAL A 41 -3.30 -1.08 9.82
C VAL A 41 -3.85 -1.45 8.45
N ARG A 42 -2.98 -1.51 7.43
CA ARG A 42 -3.33 -1.93 6.08
C ARG A 42 -2.16 -2.62 5.43
N HIS A 43 -2.37 -3.87 5.02
CA HIS A 43 -1.45 -4.55 4.13
C HIS A 43 -1.52 -3.87 2.74
N GLY A 44 -0.39 -3.36 2.28
CA GLY A 44 -0.30 -2.57 1.05
C GLY A 44 0.95 -2.88 0.24
N ALA A 45 1.33 -1.95 -0.65
CA ALA A 45 2.54 -2.08 -1.45
C ALA A 45 3.80 -2.19 -0.57
N CYS A 46 4.73 -3.04 -0.99
CA CYS A 46 6.04 -3.29 -0.37
C CYS A 46 6.01 -3.79 1.08
N PHE A 47 4.93 -4.41 1.54
CA PHE A 47 4.83 -4.91 2.91
C PHE A 47 5.94 -5.89 3.28
N GLU A 48 6.26 -6.83 2.39
CA GLU A 48 7.31 -7.82 2.59
C GLU A 48 8.69 -7.19 2.78
N LEU A 49 8.98 -6.08 2.08
CA LEU A 49 10.23 -5.34 2.24
C LEU A 49 10.26 -4.61 3.59
N ILE A 50 9.13 -4.01 4.00
CA ILE A 50 9.00 -3.34 5.29
C ILE A 50 9.14 -4.35 6.44
N ALA A 51 8.48 -5.50 6.34
CA ALA A 51 8.55 -6.58 7.32
C ALA A 51 9.97 -7.14 7.44
N ASP A 52 10.68 -7.34 6.33
CA ASP A 52 12.09 -7.76 6.32
C ASP A 52 13.00 -6.74 7.03
N VAL A 53 12.87 -5.45 6.70
CA VAL A 53 13.65 -4.39 7.35
C VAL A 53 13.38 -4.36 8.86
N ILE A 54 12.12 -4.42 9.27
CA ILE A 54 11.76 -4.36 10.69
C ILE A 54 12.28 -5.58 11.45
N GLN A 55 12.16 -6.77 10.85
CA GLN A 55 12.68 -8.00 11.44
C GLN A 55 14.22 -7.97 11.56
N ARG A 56 14.93 -7.50 10.53
CA ARG A 56 16.41 -7.46 10.53
C ARG A 56 16.98 -6.42 11.49
N HIS A 57 16.35 -5.26 11.58
CA HIS A 57 16.90 -4.12 12.33
C HIS A 57 16.36 -4.01 13.76
N TYR A 58 15.15 -4.52 14.03
CA TYR A 58 14.49 -4.39 15.32
C TYR A 58 14.04 -5.71 15.93
N GLY A 59 14.19 -6.84 15.21
CA GLY A 59 13.81 -8.16 15.73
C GLY A 59 12.30 -8.39 15.82
N ILE A 60 11.48 -7.45 15.34
CA ILE A 60 10.02 -7.49 15.46
C ILE A 60 9.43 -8.17 14.21
N LYS A 61 8.52 -9.12 14.44
CA LYS A 61 7.79 -9.80 13.37
C LYS A 61 6.44 -9.12 13.16
N LEU A 62 6.26 -8.48 12.01
CA LEU A 62 4.96 -7.94 11.60
C LEU A 62 4.02 -9.08 11.20
N THR A 63 2.75 -8.96 11.58
CA THR A 63 1.67 -9.89 11.19
C THR A 63 0.70 -9.20 10.24
N ASP A 64 0.38 -9.86 9.13
CA ASP A 64 -0.64 -9.36 8.19
C ASP A 64 -2.03 -9.48 8.81
N PRO A 65 -2.83 -8.39 8.88
CA PRO A 65 -4.19 -8.43 9.41
C PRO A 65 -5.13 -9.37 8.65
N LYS A 66 -4.82 -9.67 7.37
CA LYS A 66 -5.62 -10.56 6.52
C LYS A 66 -5.21 -12.03 6.61
N ALA A 67 -4.16 -12.36 7.36
CA ALA A 67 -3.66 -13.74 7.49
C ALA A 67 -4.36 -14.55 8.60
N GLY A 68 -5.47 -14.03 9.15
CA GLY A 68 -6.33 -14.71 10.13
C GLY A 68 -7.70 -15.03 9.55
#